data_AF-A0A496V600-F1
#
_entry.id   AF-A0A496V600-F1
#
_cell.length_a   1.000
_cell.length_b   1.000
_cell.length_c   1.000
_cell.angle_alpha   90.00
_cell.angle_beta   90.00
_cell.angle_gamma   90.00
#
_symmetry.space_group_name_H-M   'P 1'
#
loop_
_entity.id
_entity.type
_entity.pdbx_description
1 polymer ?
#
loop_
_entity_poly.entity_id
_entity_poly.type
_entity_poly.pdbx_seq_one_letter_code
_entity_poly.pdbx_strand_id
1 'polypeptide(L)' 'MTQPTQEELLEEAQRFIRIADRDITAFKVLKNVPETHIATVCFHAQQAVEKSINVSSTFQ' A
#
# COMPACT_ATOMS: atom_id res chain seq x y z
N MET A 1 11.78 -11.51 -22.44
CA MET A 1 10.62 -11.16 -21.59
C MET A 1 9.74 -10.25 -22.40
N THR A 2 8.45 -10.57 -22.53
CA THR A 2 7.46 -9.72 -23.21
C THR A 2 7.10 -8.55 -22.30
N GLN A 3 6.94 -7.34 -22.87
CA GLN A 3 6.46 -6.18 -22.12
C GLN A 3 5.01 -6.46 -21.66
N PRO A 4 4.63 -6.08 -20.43
CA PRO A 4 3.26 -6.22 -19.95
C PRO A 4 2.31 -5.32 -20.76
N THR A 5 1.08 -5.80 -20.92
CA THR A 5 -0.01 -5.07 -21.54
C THR A 5 -0.55 -3.98 -20.61
N GLN A 6 -1.25 -3.00 -21.16
CA GLN A 6 -1.88 -1.93 -20.38
C GLN A 6 -2.92 -2.47 -19.37
N GLU A 7 -3.62 -3.55 -19.71
CA GLU A 7 -4.60 -4.19 -18.83
C GLU A 7 -3.90 -4.83 -17.62
N GLU A 8 -2.81 -5.56 -17.84
CA GLU A 8 -1.99 -6.14 -16.76
C GLU A 8 -1.42 -5.05 -15.83
N LEU A 9 -0.96 -3.92 -16.38
CA LEU A 9 -0.48 -2.79 -15.59
C LEU A 9 -1.59 -2.16 -14.74
N LEU A 10 -2.80 -2.05 -15.29
CA LEU A 10 -3.95 -1.50 -14.57
C LEU A 10 -4.39 -2.42 -13.43
N GLU A 11 -4.45 -3.73 -13.66
CA GLU A 11 -4.79 -4.72 -12.62
C GLU A 11 -3.77 -4.70 -11.47
N GLU A 12 -2.49 -4.60 -11.81
CA GLU A 12 -1.39 -4.51 -10.86
C GLU A 12 -1.45 -3.22 -10.04
N ALA A 13 -1.66 -2.08 -10.70
CA ALA A 13 -1.89 -0.80 -10.03
C ALA A 13 -3.07 -0.87 -9.04
N GLN A 14 -4.21 -1.42 -9.47
CA GLN A 14 -5.36 -1.59 -8.58
C GLN A 14 -5.07 -2.53 -7.41
N ARG A 15 -4.25 -3.56 -7.62
CA ARG A 15 -3.79 -4.45 -6.55
C ARG A 15 -3.00 -3.67 -5.50
N PHE A 16 -2.04 -2.84 -5.91
CA PHE A 16 -1.28 -2.01 -4.98
C PHE A 16 -2.16 -1.03 -4.20
N ILE A 17 -3.14 -0.40 -4.85
CA ILE A 17 -4.12 0.48 -4.19
C ILE A 17 -4.87 -0.27 -3.08
N ARG A 18 -5.37 -1.49 -3.36
CA ARG A 18 -6.07 -2.30 -2.35
C ARG A 18 -5.19 -2.66 -1.16
N ILE A 19 -3.91 -2.93 -1.38
CA ILE A 19 -2.98 -3.25 -0.29
C ILE A 19 -2.67 -1.98 0.52
N ALA A 20 -2.48 -0.83 -0.13
CA ALA A 20 -2.28 0.45 0.55
C ALA A 20 -3.48 0.80 1.44
N ASP A 21 -4.71 0.62 0.95
CA ASP A 21 -5.92 0.88 1.74
C ASP A 21 -6.03 -0.02 2.98
N ARG A 22 -5.58 -1.28 2.87
CA ARG A 22 -5.49 -2.19 4.02
C ARG A 22 -4.51 -1.67 5.07
N ASP A 23 -3.35 -1.16 4.67
CA ASP A 23 -2.37 -0.58 5.59
C ASP A 23 -2.87 0.73 6.21
N ILE A 24 -3.57 1.58 5.45
CA ILE A 24 -4.24 2.77 5.97
C ILE A 24 -5.27 2.39 7.05
N THR A 25 -6.06 1.36 6.78
CA THR A 25 -7.07 0.86 7.73
C THR A 25 -6.41 0.33 9.00
N ALA A 26 -5.37 -0.49 8.87
CA ALA A 26 -4.60 -0.99 10.01
C ALA A 26 -4.01 0.17 10.84
N PHE A 27 -3.36 1.14 10.20
CA PHE A 27 -2.84 2.34 10.86
C PHE A 27 -3.93 3.09 11.63
N LYS A 28 -5.09 3.34 11.01
CA LYS A 28 -6.21 4.08 11.63
C LYS A 28 -6.77 3.39 12.86
N VAL A 29 -6.79 2.06 12.89
CA VAL A 29 -7.22 1.28 14.05
C VAL A 29 -6.13 1.26 15.12
N LEU A 30 -4.93 0.82 14.75
CA LEU A 30 -3.82 0.56 15.67
C LEU A 30 -3.32 1.81 16.39
N LYS A 31 -3.37 2.99 15.75
CA LYS A 31 -2.97 4.25 16.41
C LYS A 31 -3.81 4.60 17.65
N ASN A 32 -5.00 4.01 17.78
CA ASN A 32 -5.92 4.26 18.89
C ASN A 32 -5.92 3.14 19.93
N VAL A 33 -5.10 2.09 19.75
CA VAL A 33 -4.97 0.96 20.67
C VAL A 33 -3.76 1.23 21.58
N PRO A 34 -3.96 1.52 22.89
CA PRO A 34 -2.89 1.92 23.80
C PRO A 34 -1.73 0.92 23.92
N GLU A 35 -2.01 -0.37 23.74
CA GLU A 35 -1.05 -1.46 23.86
C GLU A 35 -0.21 -1.63 22.58
N THR A 36 -0.55 -0.93 21.49
CA THR A 36 0.21 -1.05 20.24
C THR A 36 1.47 -0.22 20.31
N HIS A 37 2.61 -0.88 20.10
CA HIS A 37 3.89 -0.21 20.02
C HIS A 37 3.92 0.78 18.84
N ILE A 38 4.45 1.99 19.06
CA ILE A 38 4.48 3.06 18.05
C ILE A 38 5.16 2.63 16.74
N ALA A 39 6.18 1.78 16.81
CA ALA A 39 6.84 1.24 15.62
C ALA A 39 5.88 0.45 14.72
N THR A 40 4.92 -0.29 15.28
CA THR A 40 3.90 -1.04 14.52
C THR A 40 2.93 -0.08 13.84
N VAL A 41 2.54 1.00 14.52
CA VAL A 41 1.71 2.06 13.93
C VAL A 41 2.43 2.71 12.75
N CYS A 42 3.69 3.12 12.95
CA CYS A 42 4.50 3.73 11.90
C CYS A 42 4.80 2.78 10.74
N PHE A 43 4.97 1.48 11.01
CA PHE A 43 5.15 0.46 9.97
C PHE A 43 3.98 0.46 8.99
N HIS A 44 2.73 0.41 9.46
CA HIS A 44 1.57 0.45 8.57
C HIS A 44 1.43 1.78 7.84
N ALA A 45 1.78 2.90 8.48
CA ALA A 45 1.83 4.19 7.79
C ALA A 45 2.86 4.21 6.64
N GLN A 46 4.07 3.70 6.88
CA GLN A 46 5.12 3.59 5.87
C GLN A 46 4.67 2.69 4.71
N GLN A 47 4.15 1.50 5.02
CA GLN A 47 3.68 0.53 4.03
C GLN A 47 2.58 1.12 3.12
N ALA A 48 1.65 1.90 3.67
CA ALA A 48 0.63 2.58 2.89
C ALA A 48 1.22 3.55 1.86
N VAL A 49 2.23 4.33 2.26
CA VAL A 49 2.93 5.28 1.36
C VAL A 49 3.69 4.53 0.27
N GLU A 50 4.50 3.53 0.64
CA GLU A 50 5.30 2.74 -0.32
C GLU A 50 4.42 2.11 -1.41
N LYS A 51 3.30 1.49 -1.02
CA LYS A 51 2.38 0.84 -1.97
C LYS A 51 1.65 1.85 -2.84
N SER A 52 1.34 3.03 -2.31
CA SER A 52 0.73 4.10 -3.11
C SER A 52 1.69 4.65 -4.17
N ILE A 53 3.00 4.68 -3.88
CA ILE A 53 4.02 5.14 -4.84
C ILE A 53 4.30 4.06 -5.90
N ASN A 54 4.31 2.78 -5.54
CA ASN A 54 4.53 1.68 -6.49
C ASN A 54 3.46 1.61 -7.60
N VAL A 55 2.25 2.11 -7.33
CA VAL A 55 1.22 2.30 -8.36
C VAL A 55 1.73 3.22 -9.47
N SER A 56 2.36 4.35 -9.12
CA SER A 56 2.84 5.35 -10.08
C SER A 56 4.01 4.85 -10.94
N SER A 57 4.87 3.99 -10.39
CA SER A 57 5.96 3.37 -11.15
C SER A 57 5.49 2.23 -12.06
N THR A 58 4.26 1.76 -11.91
CA THR A 58 3.67 0.73 -12.80
C THR A 58 3.29 1.31 -14.17
N PHE A 59 3.31 2.64 -14.34
CA PHE A 59 2.96 3.33 -15.59
C PHE A 59 4.15 3.98 -16.32
N GLN A 60 5.39 3.72 -15.88
CA GLN A 60 6.63 4.20 -16.53
C GLN A 60 7.27 3.10 -17.38
#